data_AF-A0A158PCY7-F1
#
_entry.id   AF-A0A158PCY7-F1
#
_cell.length_a   1.000
_cell.length_b   1.000
_cell.length_c   1.000
_cell.angle_alpha   90.00
_cell.angle_beta   90.00
_cell.angle_gamma   90.00
#
_symmetry.space_group_name_H-M   'P 1'
#
loop_
_entity.id
_entity.type
_entity.pdbx_description
1 polymer ?
#
loop_
_entity_poly.entity_id
_entity_poly.type
_entity_poly.pdbx_seq_one_letter_code
_entity_poly.pdbx_strand_id
1 'polypeptide(L)'
;MFCVGFPMTYLELALGQYTHATVLAVFDRIAPIAVGTAAISVKFFDKQLLVFGRVFVYLLVTSGEDFIENILVIHDLFRVGVSAVLLLAVSLLLGNDLIVIMVDTFFKSANAFTNQLPWDNCIGMNSRAHCQSVDRDCQNVKPFGILPGRLQQRFYNLARYSDFYTLTVAKWPSSVFMAWIVIIFLGIAHLLATNRQAIIKSISYICMSIIFLLTFMIVLVFVHLNPPKYPALAFLDAVNFKQERGLAMWVDAVVMACTILQLGYGGVIFLGMQNPFFNDLVT
;
A
#
# COMPACT_ATOMS: atom_id res chain seq x y z
N MET A 1 0.13 -9.51 -17.22
CA MET A 1 0.60 -10.55 -16.28
C MET A 1 1.59 -11.52 -16.91
N PHE A 2 1.21 -12.35 -17.89
CA PHE A 2 2.09 -13.42 -18.41
C PHE A 2 3.43 -12.97 -19.02
N CYS A 3 3.47 -11.86 -19.75
CA CYS A 3 4.69 -11.48 -20.48
C CYS A 3 5.69 -10.64 -19.66
N VAL A 4 5.23 -9.98 -18.60
CA VAL A 4 6.04 -9.04 -17.81
C VAL A 4 6.00 -9.41 -16.33
N GLY A 5 4.80 -9.53 -15.77
CA GLY A 5 4.57 -9.83 -14.36
C GLY A 5 5.28 -11.10 -13.90
N PHE A 6 4.83 -12.27 -14.38
CA PHE A 6 5.40 -13.56 -13.93
C PHE A 6 6.90 -13.72 -14.24
N PRO A 7 7.41 -13.36 -15.44
CA PRO A 7 8.84 -13.44 -15.72
C PRO A 7 9.68 -12.59 -14.77
N MET A 8 9.24 -11.37 -14.45
CA MET A 8 9.96 -10.50 -13.52
C MET A 8 9.86 -11.00 -12.07
N THR A 9 8.70 -11.51 -11.64
CA THR A 9 8.56 -12.13 -10.31
C THR A 9 9.50 -13.32 -10.18
N TYR A 10 9.53 -14.19 -11.20
CA TYR A 10 10.42 -15.35 -11.22
C TYR A 10 11.89 -14.92 -11.17
N LEU A 11 12.28 -13.92 -11.97
CA LEU A 11 13.63 -13.38 -11.97
C LEU A 11 14.05 -12.88 -10.59
N GLU A 12 13.22 -12.08 -9.92
CA GLU A 12 13.50 -11.59 -8.57
C GLU A 12 13.61 -12.70 -7.54
N LEU A 13 12.69 -13.68 -7.60
CA LEU A 13 12.67 -14.81 -6.67
C LEU A 13 13.92 -15.70 -6.84
N ALA A 14 14.25 -16.03 -8.10
CA ALA A 14 15.42 -16.84 -8.45
C ALA A 14 16.73 -16.12 -8.09
N LEU A 15 16.79 -14.81 -8.32
CA LEU A 15 17.94 -13.99 -7.93
C LEU A 15 18.14 -13.99 -6.40
N GLY A 16 17.05 -13.88 -5.64
CA GLY A 16 17.08 -13.99 -4.18
C GLY A 16 17.61 -15.34 -3.72
N GLN A 17 17.06 -16.44 -4.26
CA GLN A 17 17.46 -17.80 -3.91
C GLN A 17 18.91 -18.09 -4.28
N TYR A 18 19.37 -17.66 -5.47
CA TYR A 18 20.73 -17.92 -5.93
C TYR A 18 21.78 -17.20 -5.07
N THR A 19 21.50 -15.96 -4.69
CA THR A 19 22.49 -15.11 -4.00
C THR A 19 22.51 -15.30 -2.49
N HIS A 20 21.40 -15.79 -1.90
CA HIS A 20 21.19 -15.85 -0.44
C HIS A 20 21.56 -14.55 0.29
N ALA A 21 21.44 -13.41 -0.41
CA ALA A 21 21.94 -12.13 0.05
C ALA A 21 20.82 -11.09 0.00
N THR A 22 20.92 -10.07 0.85
CA THR A 22 20.02 -8.92 0.80
C THR A 22 20.15 -8.21 -0.55
N VAL A 23 19.09 -7.57 -1.04
CA VAL A 23 19.09 -6.89 -2.35
C VAL A 23 20.26 -5.90 -2.48
N LEU A 24 20.64 -5.23 -1.39
CA LEU A 24 21.83 -4.38 -1.32
C LEU A 24 23.11 -5.12 -1.72
N ALA A 25 23.36 -6.28 -1.12
CA ALA A 25 24.53 -7.09 -1.40
C ALA A 25 24.48 -7.74 -2.79
N VAL A 26 23.28 -8.01 -3.31
CA VAL A 26 23.10 -8.50 -4.69
C VAL A 26 23.53 -7.44 -5.70
N PHE A 27 23.03 -6.21 -5.55
CA PHE A 27 23.37 -5.13 -6.46
C PHE A 27 24.82 -4.67 -6.30
N ASP A 28 25.39 -4.72 -5.10
CA ASP A 28 26.81 -4.44 -4.87
C ASP A 28 27.73 -5.39 -5.64
N ARG A 29 27.29 -6.64 -5.82
CA ARG A 29 28.03 -7.65 -6.59
C ARG A 29 27.80 -7.59 -8.10
N ILE A 30 26.57 -7.31 -8.54
CA ILE A 30 26.19 -7.37 -9.97
C ILE A 30 26.44 -6.04 -10.68
N ALA A 31 26.05 -4.93 -10.06
CA ALA A 31 26.12 -3.61 -10.63
C ALA A 31 26.36 -2.58 -9.51
N PRO A 32 27.62 -2.36 -9.09
CA PRO A 32 27.96 -1.42 -8.01
C PRO A 32 27.41 -0.02 -8.23
N ILE A 33 27.35 0.43 -9.50
CA ILE A 33 26.79 1.72 -9.92
C ILE A 33 25.27 1.79 -9.62
N ALA A 34 24.58 0.66 -9.60
CA ALA A 34 23.16 0.54 -9.31
C ALA A 34 22.86 0.24 -7.83
N VAL A 35 23.85 0.20 -6.93
CA VAL A 35 23.62 -0.06 -5.49
C VAL A 35 22.67 0.95 -4.85
N GLY A 36 22.69 2.20 -5.31
CA GLY A 36 21.71 3.21 -4.89
C GLY A 36 20.27 2.79 -5.14
N THR A 37 20.01 2.15 -6.28
CA THR A 37 18.67 1.65 -6.63
C THR A 37 18.22 0.54 -5.69
N ALA A 38 19.15 -0.31 -5.24
CA ALA A 38 18.89 -1.41 -4.32
C ALA A 38 18.79 -1.00 -2.84
N ALA A 39 19.55 0.02 -2.43
CA ALA A 39 19.49 0.57 -1.08
C ALA A 39 18.09 1.08 -0.70
N ILE A 40 17.31 1.46 -1.71
CA ILE A 40 15.93 1.90 -1.60
C ILE A 40 14.98 0.73 -1.39
N SER A 41 15.11 -0.34 -2.18
CA SER A 41 14.21 -1.48 -2.14
C SER A 41 14.33 -2.26 -0.81
N VAL A 42 15.56 -2.41 -0.27
CA VAL A 42 15.79 -3.11 1.02
C VAL A 42 15.29 -2.34 2.23
N LYS A 43 15.34 -1.01 2.22
CA LYS A 43 15.02 -0.21 3.41
C LYS A 43 13.53 -0.24 3.78
N PHE A 44 12.66 -0.79 2.95
CA PHE A 44 11.25 -1.00 3.31
C PHE A 44 11.05 -2.24 4.22
N PHE A 45 11.85 -3.30 4.09
CA PHE A 45 11.54 -4.61 4.70
C PHE A 45 12.40 -5.02 5.90
N ASP A 46 13.58 -4.43 6.13
CA ASP A 46 14.54 -5.00 7.10
C ASP A 46 15.05 -4.04 8.20
N LYS A 47 15.11 -2.72 7.98
CA LYS A 47 15.92 -1.84 8.87
C LYS A 47 15.43 -0.39 9.08
N GLN A 48 14.13 -0.12 9.00
CA GLN A 48 13.60 1.22 9.29
C GLN A 48 13.85 1.67 10.75
N LEU A 49 13.81 0.76 11.73
CA LEU A 49 14.00 1.14 13.14
C LEU A 49 15.48 1.33 13.55
N LEU A 50 16.41 0.59 12.93
CA LEU A 50 17.81 0.50 13.39
C LEU A 50 18.74 1.48 12.65
N VAL A 51 18.40 1.87 11.43
CA VAL A 51 19.18 2.84 10.63
C VAL A 51 18.89 4.27 11.04
N PHE A 52 17.65 4.61 11.44
CA PHE A 52 17.35 5.95 11.97
C PHE A 52 18.13 6.24 13.27
N GLY A 53 18.22 5.25 14.17
CA GLY A 53 19.03 5.36 15.39
C GLY A 53 20.53 5.47 15.12
N ARG A 54 21.08 4.68 14.19
CA ARG A 54 22.53 4.71 13.91
C ARG A 54 22.96 5.93 13.09
N VAL A 55 22.19 6.35 12.09
CA VAL A 55 22.55 7.54 11.27
C VAL A 55 22.49 8.82 12.11
N PHE A 56 21.53 8.94 13.03
CA PHE A 56 21.46 10.08 13.94
C PHE A 56 22.64 10.11 14.93
N VAL A 57 23.11 8.95 15.40
CA VAL A 57 24.28 8.83 16.28
C VAL A 57 25.59 9.12 15.51
N TYR A 58 25.74 8.66 14.26
CA TYR A 58 26.93 8.94 13.46
C TYR A 58 27.06 10.43 13.06
N LEU A 59 25.92 11.10 12.80
CA LEU A 59 25.89 12.56 12.55
C LEU A 59 26.19 13.40 13.79
N LEU A 60 25.99 12.85 15.00
CA LEU A 60 26.32 13.51 16.26
C LEU A 60 27.78 13.29 16.70
N VAL A 61 28.44 12.23 16.22
CA VAL A 61 29.75 11.78 16.74
C VAL A 61 30.94 12.14 15.83
N THR A 62 30.72 12.49 14.56
CA THR A 62 31.82 12.80 13.63
C THR A 62 32.07 14.31 13.52
N SER A 63 32.71 14.86 14.54
CA SER A 63 33.36 16.18 14.52
C SER A 63 34.87 15.97 14.72
N GLY A 64 35.62 15.73 13.64
CA GLY A 64 37.08 15.54 13.75
C GLY A 64 37.79 15.30 12.41
N GLU A 65 38.47 16.36 11.96
CA GLU A 65 39.67 16.51 11.09
C GLU A 65 39.93 15.70 9.80
N ASP A 66 39.25 14.59 9.50
CA ASP A 66 39.50 13.84 8.24
C ASP A 66 38.55 14.22 7.10
N PHE A 67 38.33 15.53 6.88
CA PHE A 67 37.26 16.04 6.01
C PHE A 67 37.58 16.01 4.51
N ILE A 68 38.86 16.02 4.09
CA ILE A 68 39.22 16.32 2.68
C ILE A 68 39.29 15.06 1.79
N GLU A 69 39.80 13.92 2.26
CA GLU A 69 39.76 12.66 1.46
C GLU A 69 38.35 12.06 1.37
N ASN A 70 37.46 12.40 2.30
CA ASN A 70 36.07 11.99 2.26
C ASN A 70 35.24 12.75 1.21
N ILE A 71 35.64 13.94 0.75
CA ILE A 71 34.85 14.76 -0.19
C ILE A 71 34.72 14.10 -1.58
N LEU A 72 35.73 13.36 -2.05
CA LEU A 72 35.67 12.70 -3.37
C LEU A 72 34.74 11.47 -3.34
N VAL A 73 34.78 10.69 -2.25
CA VAL A 73 33.86 9.57 -2.01
C VAL A 73 32.44 10.07 -1.76
N ILE A 74 32.29 11.24 -1.12
CA ILE A 74 31.00 11.91 -0.90
C ILE A 74 30.35 12.38 -2.21
N HIS A 75 31.11 12.76 -3.24
CA HIS A 75 30.51 13.27 -4.49
C HIS A 75 29.81 12.16 -5.30
N ASP A 76 30.40 10.96 -5.38
CA ASP A 76 29.74 9.79 -5.98
C ASP A 76 28.65 9.22 -5.06
N LEU A 77 28.84 9.29 -3.73
CA LEU A 77 27.76 9.01 -2.77
C LEU A 77 26.60 10.01 -2.86
N PHE A 78 26.83 11.27 -3.25
CA PHE A 78 25.79 12.30 -3.29
C PHE A 78 24.84 12.09 -4.48
N ARG A 79 25.37 11.75 -5.66
CA ARG A 79 24.51 11.48 -6.84
C ARG A 79 23.66 10.23 -6.64
N VAL A 80 24.26 9.18 -6.11
CA VAL A 80 23.56 7.93 -5.81
C VAL A 80 22.64 8.09 -4.60
N GLY A 81 23.07 8.85 -3.59
CA GLY A 81 22.37 9.13 -2.35
C GLY A 81 21.11 9.97 -2.52
N VAL A 82 21.09 10.97 -3.40
CA VAL A 82 19.89 11.81 -3.63
C VAL A 82 18.75 10.98 -4.24
N SER A 83 19.04 10.13 -5.23
CA SER A 83 18.04 9.22 -5.79
C SER A 83 17.54 8.20 -4.75
N ALA A 84 18.43 7.72 -3.89
CA ALA A 84 18.11 6.79 -2.83
C ALA A 84 17.26 7.40 -1.70
N VAL A 85 17.54 8.64 -1.34
CA VAL A 85 16.78 9.39 -0.34
C VAL A 85 15.41 9.77 -0.88
N LEU A 86 15.31 10.22 -2.13
CA LEU A 86 14.04 10.61 -2.74
C LEU A 86 13.09 9.41 -2.87
N LEU A 87 13.60 8.26 -3.32
CA LEU A 87 12.79 7.05 -3.43
C LEU A 87 12.51 6.41 -2.06
N LEU A 88 13.42 6.50 -1.08
CA LEU A 88 13.13 6.12 0.31
C LEU A 88 12.01 6.99 0.89
N ALA A 89 12.03 8.30 0.62
CA ALA A 89 10.99 9.22 1.03
C ALA A 89 9.64 8.85 0.37
N VAL A 90 9.63 8.51 -0.92
CA VAL A 90 8.42 8.02 -1.60
C VAL A 90 7.93 6.70 -0.97
N SER A 91 8.81 5.73 -0.73
CA SER A 91 8.44 4.47 -0.07
C SER A 91 7.92 4.66 1.35
N LEU A 92 8.49 5.61 2.10
CA LEU A 92 8.00 6.04 3.41
C LEU A 92 6.61 6.67 3.32
N LEU A 93 6.40 7.55 2.34
CA LEU A 93 5.10 8.19 2.11
C LEU A 93 4.03 7.15 1.73
N LEU A 94 4.37 6.21 0.84
CA LEU A 94 3.49 5.10 0.46
C LEU A 94 3.19 4.17 1.64
N GLY A 95 4.21 3.82 2.43
CA GLY A 95 4.05 3.01 3.63
C GLY A 95 3.16 3.68 4.68
N ASN A 96 3.35 4.99 4.88
CA ASN A 96 2.52 5.77 5.79
C ASN A 96 1.06 5.84 5.32
N ASP A 97 0.83 6.07 4.03
CA ASP A 97 -0.53 6.13 3.48
C ASP A 97 -1.25 4.77 3.64
N LEU A 98 -0.55 3.67 3.35
CA LEU A 98 -1.10 2.33 3.51
C LEU A 98 -1.42 2.01 4.97
N ILE A 99 -0.56 2.40 5.92
CA ILE A 99 -0.84 2.26 7.35
C ILE A 99 -2.06 3.10 7.76
N VAL A 100 -2.16 4.34 7.29
CA VAL A 100 -3.31 5.20 7.59
C VAL A 100 -4.60 4.57 7.05
N ILE A 101 -4.58 4.01 5.83
CA ILE A 101 -5.72 3.29 5.25
C ILE A 101 -6.07 2.06 6.08
N MET A 102 -5.08 1.27 6.52
CA MET A 102 -5.31 0.10 7.36
C MET A 102 -5.96 0.47 8.70
N VAL A 103 -5.45 1.51 9.36
CA VAL A 103 -5.98 1.95 10.66
C VAL A 103 -7.36 2.59 10.50
N ASP A 104 -7.59 3.39 9.47
CA ASP A 104 -8.92 3.92 9.15
C ASP A 104 -9.92 2.79 8.87
N THR A 105 -9.52 1.78 8.10
CA THR A 105 -10.34 0.58 7.84
C THR A 105 -10.63 -0.18 9.14
N PHE A 106 -9.65 -0.31 10.02
CA PHE A 106 -9.82 -0.94 11.33
C PHE A 106 -10.86 -0.19 12.19
N PHE A 107 -10.74 1.13 12.33
CA PHE A 107 -11.72 1.92 13.10
C PHE A 107 -13.12 1.90 12.46
N LYS A 108 -13.20 1.96 11.13
CA LYS A 108 -14.48 1.82 10.42
C LYS A 108 -15.10 0.44 10.64
N SER A 109 -14.30 -0.61 10.68
CA SER A 109 -14.77 -1.97 10.99
C SER A 109 -15.22 -2.10 12.45
N ALA A 110 -14.58 -1.39 13.39
CA ALA A 110 -14.99 -1.36 14.79
C ALA A 110 -16.37 -0.71 15.00
N ASN A 111 -16.77 0.21 14.12
CA ASN A 111 -18.13 0.77 14.11
C ASN A 111 -19.21 -0.27 13.77
N ALA A 112 -18.87 -1.45 13.25
CA ALA A 112 -19.84 -2.52 13.07
C ALA A 112 -20.34 -3.11 14.41
N PHE A 113 -19.64 -2.86 15.51
CA PHE A 113 -20.05 -3.30 16.85
C PHE A 113 -21.00 -2.34 17.56
N THR A 114 -21.33 -1.19 16.96
CA THR A 114 -22.33 -0.28 17.53
C THR A 114 -23.74 -0.76 17.17
N ASN A 115 -24.69 -0.61 18.11
CA ASN A 115 -26.08 -1.02 17.92
C ASN A 115 -26.79 -0.31 16.74
N GLN A 116 -26.22 0.79 16.25
CA GLN A 116 -26.66 1.49 15.04
C GLN A 116 -25.43 1.78 14.20
N LEU A 117 -25.47 1.40 12.92
CA LEU A 117 -24.39 1.73 12.01
C LEU A 117 -24.42 3.24 11.75
N PRO A 118 -23.28 3.95 11.84
CA PRO A 118 -23.26 5.40 11.74
C PRO A 118 -23.67 5.92 10.35
N TRP A 119 -23.69 5.05 9.33
CA TRP A 119 -24.16 5.35 7.98
C TRP A 119 -25.63 4.98 7.72
N ASP A 120 -26.30 4.33 8.67
CA ASP A 120 -27.69 3.88 8.52
C ASP A 120 -28.68 5.01 8.83
N ASN A 121 -28.42 5.77 9.90
CA ASN A 121 -29.23 6.94 10.28
C ASN A 121 -28.63 8.25 9.76
N CYS A 122 -28.78 8.46 8.45
CA CYS A 122 -28.48 9.73 7.77
C CYS A 122 -29.38 10.91 8.19
N ILE A 123 -30.24 10.76 9.21
CA ILE A 123 -31.26 11.73 9.64
C ILE A 123 -30.83 12.35 10.98
N GLY A 124 -29.79 13.18 10.94
CA GLY A 124 -29.40 14.03 12.07
C GLY A 124 -29.58 15.51 11.73
N MET A 125 -29.74 16.39 12.73
CA MET A 125 -29.80 17.85 12.50
C MET A 125 -28.56 18.40 11.78
N ASN A 126 -27.43 17.66 11.84
CA ASN A 126 -26.17 17.99 11.17
C ASN A 126 -25.94 17.19 9.87
N SER A 127 -26.96 16.49 9.35
CA SER A 127 -26.82 15.69 8.14
C SER A 127 -26.65 16.59 6.91
N ARG A 128 -25.57 16.38 6.17
CA ARG A 128 -25.32 17.12 4.92
C ARG A 128 -26.30 16.63 3.85
N ALA A 129 -26.63 17.51 2.90
CA ALA A 129 -27.57 17.22 1.82
C ALA A 129 -27.15 16.03 0.91
N HIS A 130 -25.92 15.54 1.05
CA HIS A 130 -25.35 14.41 0.32
C HIS A 130 -25.51 13.04 1.01
N CYS A 131 -26.21 12.94 2.14
CA CYS A 131 -26.48 11.65 2.79
C CYS A 131 -27.52 10.86 1.97
N GLN A 132 -27.07 9.90 1.17
CA GLN A 132 -27.93 8.97 0.43
C GLN A 132 -28.03 7.68 1.23
N SER A 133 -29.14 7.44 1.94
CA SER A 133 -29.50 6.08 2.33
C SER A 133 -30.23 5.41 1.18
N VAL A 134 -30.07 4.09 1.04
CA VAL A 134 -30.69 3.30 -0.04
C VAL A 134 -32.22 3.29 0.10
N ASP A 135 -32.73 3.40 1.32
CA ASP A 135 -34.17 3.47 1.66
C ASP A 135 -34.67 4.90 1.94
N ARG A 136 -34.22 5.89 1.15
CA ARG A 136 -34.75 7.25 1.29
C ARG A 136 -36.10 7.38 0.60
N ASP A 137 -37.17 7.49 1.37
CA ASP A 137 -38.41 8.12 0.90
C ASP A 137 -38.17 9.64 0.75
N CYS A 138 -37.67 10.03 -0.44
CA CYS A 138 -37.33 11.41 -0.77
C CYS A 138 -38.55 12.33 -0.89
N GLN A 139 -39.77 11.83 -0.73
CA GLN A 139 -40.97 12.65 -0.91
C GLN A 139 -41.16 13.67 0.23
N ASN A 140 -40.68 13.36 1.44
CA ASN A 140 -40.99 14.16 2.64
C ASN A 140 -39.81 15.00 3.17
N VAL A 141 -38.60 14.84 2.64
CA VAL A 141 -37.42 15.58 3.10
C VAL A 141 -36.91 16.48 1.99
N LYS A 142 -37.36 17.74 1.98
CA LYS A 142 -36.78 18.78 1.11
C LYS A 142 -35.35 19.06 1.62
N PRO A 143 -34.30 18.83 0.82
CA PRO A 143 -32.95 19.20 1.23
C PRO A 143 -32.89 20.70 1.47
N PHE A 144 -32.31 21.12 2.59
CA PHE A 144 -31.97 22.53 2.80
C PHE A 144 -30.82 22.88 1.84
N GLY A 145 -31.10 23.70 0.84
CA GLY A 145 -30.13 24.20 -0.14
C GLY A 145 -30.34 23.66 -1.55
N ILE A 146 -30.04 24.51 -2.55
CA ILE A 146 -30.07 24.16 -3.97
C ILE A 146 -28.89 23.23 -4.25
N LEU A 147 -29.13 21.95 -4.51
CA LEU A 147 -28.08 21.09 -5.07
C LEU A 147 -27.93 21.40 -6.56
N PRO A 148 -26.76 21.85 -7.03
CA PRO A 148 -26.50 21.95 -8.46
C PRO A 148 -26.59 20.54 -9.07
N GLY A 149 -27.42 20.36 -10.10
CA GLY A 149 -27.71 19.05 -10.71
C GLY A 149 -26.51 18.28 -11.28
N ARG A 150 -25.30 18.86 -11.28
CA ARG A 150 -24.06 18.19 -11.69
C ARG A 150 -23.32 17.45 -10.55
N LEU A 151 -23.76 17.59 -9.29
CA LEU A 151 -23.12 16.96 -8.13
C LEU A 151 -23.82 15.67 -7.65
N GLN A 152 -24.79 15.16 -8.41
CA GLN A 152 -25.43 13.85 -8.18
C GLN A 152 -24.59 12.65 -8.66
N GLN A 153 -23.31 12.83 -8.95
CA GLN A 153 -22.41 11.70 -9.12
C GLN A 153 -22.18 11.03 -7.77
N ARG A 154 -22.41 9.72 -7.70
CA ARG A 154 -22.14 8.86 -6.54
C ARG A 154 -20.71 9.09 -6.05
N PHE A 155 -20.55 9.84 -4.98
CA PHE A 155 -19.26 9.99 -4.32
C PHE A 155 -19.29 9.27 -2.98
N TYR A 156 -18.62 8.11 -2.91
CA TYR A 156 -17.73 7.88 -1.78
C TYR A 156 -16.75 9.06 -1.79
N ASN A 157 -17.03 10.09 -0.98
CA ASN A 157 -16.18 11.29 -0.90
C ASN A 157 -14.82 10.91 -0.28
N LEU A 158 -13.90 10.40 -1.10
CA LEU A 158 -12.57 10.97 -1.10
C LEU A 158 -12.79 12.43 -1.50
N ALA A 159 -12.79 13.33 -0.51
CA ALA A 159 -12.95 14.75 -0.75
C ALA A 159 -11.95 15.15 -1.83
N ARG A 160 -12.45 15.47 -3.03
CA ARG A 160 -11.61 15.93 -4.13
C ARG A 160 -11.25 17.37 -3.77
N TYR A 161 -10.13 17.53 -3.08
CA TYR A 161 -9.62 18.84 -2.70
C TYR A 161 -9.26 19.58 -3.99
N SER A 162 -10.03 20.62 -4.34
CA SER A 162 -9.75 21.47 -5.50
C SER A 162 -8.49 22.30 -5.30
N ASP A 163 -8.17 22.59 -4.03
CA ASP A 163 -7.11 23.51 -3.64
C ASP A 163 -6.35 22.99 -2.41
N PHE A 164 -5.02 23.19 -2.37
CA PHE A 164 -4.18 22.89 -1.21
C PHE A 164 -4.68 23.57 0.08
N TYR A 165 -5.36 24.71 -0.04
CA TYR A 165 -5.98 25.42 1.09
C TYR A 165 -7.15 24.63 1.73
N THR A 166 -7.85 23.79 0.96
CA THR A 166 -8.87 22.90 1.53
C THR A 166 -8.26 21.66 2.18
N LEU A 167 -7.02 21.31 1.80
CA LEU A 167 -6.24 20.24 2.41
C LEU A 167 -5.76 20.63 3.82
N THR A 168 -5.49 21.91 4.08
CA THR A 168 -5.15 22.40 5.44
C THR A 168 -6.35 22.38 6.38
N VAL A 169 -7.57 22.34 5.85
CA VAL A 169 -8.82 22.15 6.61
C VAL A 169 -9.10 20.66 6.87
N ALA A 170 -8.33 19.74 6.27
CA ALA A 170 -8.36 18.34 6.65
C ALA A 170 -7.96 18.25 8.12
N LYS A 171 -8.95 17.97 8.98
CA LYS A 171 -8.73 17.80 10.40
C LYS A 171 -7.78 16.62 10.55
N TRP A 172 -6.53 16.92 10.91
CA TRP A 172 -5.53 15.91 11.21
C TRP A 172 -6.15 14.86 12.15
N PRO A 173 -5.80 13.58 11.96
CA PRO A 173 -6.29 12.53 12.84
C PRO A 173 -6.07 12.95 14.30
N SER A 174 -7.04 12.62 15.16
CA SER A 174 -6.95 12.97 16.58
C SER A 174 -5.61 12.50 17.15
N SER A 175 -5.06 13.21 18.14
CA SER A 175 -3.81 12.81 18.80
C SER A 175 -3.86 11.36 19.32
N VAL A 176 -5.05 10.91 19.73
CA VAL A 176 -5.35 9.53 20.12
C VAL A 176 -5.13 8.55 18.96
N PHE A 177 -5.58 8.88 17.75
CA PHE A 177 -5.38 8.05 16.56
C PHE A 177 -3.89 7.93 16.19
N MET A 178 -3.13 9.03 16.29
CA MET A 178 -1.68 9.00 16.07
C MET A 178 -0.96 8.14 17.12
N ALA A 179 -1.38 8.21 18.38
CA ALA A 179 -0.83 7.35 19.43
C ALA A 179 -1.08 5.85 19.15
N TRP A 180 -2.27 5.50 18.65
CA TRP A 180 -2.57 4.13 18.22
C TRP A 180 -1.67 3.65 17.08
N ILE A 181 -1.43 4.48 16.07
CA ILE A 181 -0.51 4.14 14.98
C ILE A 181 0.89 3.82 15.53
N VAL A 182 1.40 4.66 16.44
CA VAL A 182 2.73 4.45 17.04
C VAL A 182 2.77 3.16 17.87
N ILE A 183 1.74 2.89 18.67
CA ILE A 183 1.65 1.65 19.48
C ILE A 183 1.62 0.40 18.57
N ILE A 184 0.80 0.43 17.52
CA ILE A 184 0.73 -0.66 16.54
C ILE A 184 2.10 -0.86 15.89
N PHE A 185 2.78 0.22 15.51
CA PHE A 185 4.11 0.14 14.90
C PHE A 185 5.16 -0.47 15.83
N LEU A 186 5.19 -0.06 17.10
CA LEU A 186 6.08 -0.63 18.12
C LEU A 186 5.75 -2.11 18.37
N GLY A 187 4.47 -2.48 18.38
CA GLY A 187 4.03 -3.87 18.50
C GLY A 187 4.51 -4.73 17.33
N ILE A 188 4.32 -4.26 16.09
CA ILE A 188 4.82 -4.95 14.87
C ILE A 188 6.34 -5.07 14.91
N ALA A 189 7.06 -4.01 15.29
CA ALA A 189 8.51 -4.02 15.40
C ALA A 189 9.00 -5.02 16.46
N HIS A 190 8.35 -5.08 17.62
CA HIS A 190 8.67 -6.03 18.68
C HIS A 190 8.41 -7.49 18.26
N LEU A 191 7.28 -7.75 17.58
CA LEU A 191 6.96 -9.05 17.02
C LEU A 191 8.00 -9.48 15.97
N LEU A 192 8.38 -8.59 15.06
CA LEU A 192 9.39 -8.88 14.05
C LEU A 192 10.79 -9.15 14.65
N ALA A 193 11.10 -8.60 15.82
CA ALA A 193 12.40 -8.76 16.48
C ALA A 193 12.61 -10.12 17.17
N THR A 194 11.55 -10.78 17.65
CA THR A 194 11.68 -11.98 18.50
C THR A 194 11.80 -13.27 17.69
N ASN A 195 10.88 -13.54 16.76
CA ASN A 195 10.90 -14.77 15.98
C ASN A 195 10.40 -14.55 14.55
N ARG A 196 11.17 -13.74 13.80
CA ARG A 196 10.82 -13.22 12.47
C ARG A 196 10.26 -14.27 11.53
N GLN A 197 10.92 -15.43 11.39
CA GLN A 197 10.50 -16.44 10.42
C GLN A 197 9.18 -17.12 10.79
N ALA A 198 9.00 -17.51 12.05
CA ALA A 198 7.77 -18.15 12.51
C ALA A 198 6.59 -17.17 12.43
N ILE A 199 6.82 -15.91 12.80
CA ILE A 199 5.80 -14.86 12.81
C ILE A 199 5.38 -14.47 11.39
N ILE A 200 6.34 -14.25 10.47
CA ILE A 200 6.00 -13.94 9.08
C ILE A 200 5.21 -15.07 8.43
N LYS A 201 5.63 -16.33 8.63
CA LYS A 201 4.91 -17.51 8.12
C LYS A 201 3.48 -17.55 8.67
N SER A 202 3.32 -17.44 10.00
CA SER A 202 2.02 -17.48 10.67
C SER A 202 1.08 -16.36 10.20
N ILE A 203 1.57 -15.11 10.20
CA ILE A 203 0.78 -13.94 9.77
C ILE A 203 0.35 -14.08 8.30
N SER A 204 1.23 -14.57 7.42
CA SER A 204 0.90 -14.79 6.02
C SER A 204 -0.24 -15.80 5.84
N TYR A 205 -0.17 -16.95 6.52
CA TYR A 205 -1.24 -17.96 6.47
C TYR A 205 -2.55 -17.44 7.04
N ILE A 206 -2.51 -16.75 8.18
CA ILE A 206 -3.70 -16.17 8.81
C ILE A 206 -4.34 -15.13 7.88
N CYS A 207 -3.54 -14.21 7.32
CA CYS A 207 -4.03 -13.15 6.44
C CYS A 207 -4.65 -13.73 5.18
N MET A 208 -3.98 -14.66 4.51
CA MET A 208 -4.51 -15.34 3.31
C MET A 208 -5.80 -16.09 3.61
N SER A 209 -5.87 -16.80 4.74
CA SER A 209 -7.07 -17.53 5.16
C SER A 209 -8.24 -16.59 5.44
N ILE A 210 -8.01 -15.48 6.15
CA ILE A 210 -9.03 -14.48 6.45
C ILE A 210 -9.55 -13.84 5.15
N ILE A 211 -8.66 -13.41 4.25
CA ILE A 211 -9.05 -12.80 2.98
C ILE A 211 -9.88 -13.77 2.15
N PHE A 212 -9.45 -15.04 2.06
CA PHE A 212 -10.17 -16.07 1.32
C PHE A 212 -11.57 -16.31 1.91
N LEU A 213 -11.67 -16.55 3.22
CA LEU A 213 -12.95 -16.80 3.90
C LEU A 213 -13.88 -15.60 3.79
N LEU A 214 -13.37 -14.38 3.97
CA LEU A 214 -14.16 -13.16 3.91
C LEU A 214 -14.67 -12.90 2.48
N THR A 215 -13.82 -13.10 1.46
CA THR A 215 -14.23 -12.99 0.05
C THR A 215 -15.29 -14.03 -0.28
N PHE A 216 -15.10 -15.27 0.14
CA PHE A 216 -16.06 -16.35 -0.05
C PHE A 216 -17.40 -16.03 0.62
N MET A 217 -17.40 -15.56 1.86
CA MET A 217 -18.60 -15.16 2.58
C MET A 217 -19.31 -13.98 1.90
N ILE A 218 -18.58 -12.96 1.45
CA ILE A 218 -19.18 -11.84 0.71
C ILE A 218 -19.84 -12.34 -0.57
N VAL A 219 -19.19 -13.21 -1.33
CA VAL A 219 -19.77 -13.77 -2.56
C VAL A 219 -21.01 -14.60 -2.23
N LEU A 220 -20.97 -15.46 -1.21
CA LEU A 220 -22.13 -16.24 -0.79
C LEU A 220 -23.31 -15.37 -0.37
N VAL A 221 -23.06 -14.37 0.47
CA VAL A 221 -24.09 -13.42 0.93
C VAL A 221 -24.65 -12.64 -0.25
N PHE A 222 -23.80 -12.16 -1.16
CA PHE A 222 -24.24 -11.43 -2.34
C PHE A 222 -25.10 -12.28 -3.27
N VAL A 223 -24.67 -13.51 -3.55
CA VAL A 223 -25.41 -14.47 -4.39
C VAL A 223 -26.73 -14.88 -3.73
N HIS A 224 -26.75 -15.04 -2.40
CA HIS A 224 -27.96 -15.43 -1.68
C HIS A 224 -28.99 -14.29 -1.59
N LEU A 225 -28.55 -13.07 -1.25
CA LEU A 225 -29.43 -11.91 -1.10
C LEU A 225 -29.88 -11.32 -2.44
N ASN A 226 -28.99 -11.30 -3.43
CA ASN A 226 -29.25 -10.74 -4.75
C ASN A 226 -28.83 -11.77 -5.81
N PRO A 227 -29.63 -12.82 -6.03
CA PRO A 227 -29.33 -13.79 -7.08
C PRO A 227 -29.14 -13.05 -8.40
N PRO A 228 -28.01 -13.26 -9.11
CA PRO A 228 -27.70 -12.51 -10.31
C PRO A 228 -28.82 -12.70 -11.32
N LYS A 229 -29.45 -11.59 -11.74
CA LYS A 229 -30.39 -11.60 -12.85
C LYS A 229 -29.58 -11.81 -14.12
N TYR A 230 -29.65 -13.00 -14.68
CA TYR A 230 -28.94 -13.31 -15.91
C TYR A 230 -29.53 -12.53 -17.10
N PRO A 231 -28.69 -12.01 -18.00
CA PRO A 231 -27.23 -12.16 -18.04
C PRO A 231 -26.50 -11.07 -17.22
N ALA A 232 -25.82 -11.45 -16.13
CA ALA A 232 -24.92 -10.57 -15.38
C ALA A 232 -23.71 -10.09 -16.22
N LEU A 233 -23.43 -10.80 -17.32
CA LEU A 233 -22.42 -10.45 -18.32
C LEU A 233 -22.86 -9.34 -19.30
N ALA A 234 -24.11 -8.86 -19.25
CA ALA A 234 -24.55 -7.78 -20.13
C ALA A 234 -23.72 -6.50 -19.97
N PHE A 235 -23.15 -6.26 -18.78
CA PHE A 235 -22.20 -5.18 -18.57
C PHE A 235 -20.88 -5.42 -19.32
N LEU A 236 -20.36 -6.65 -19.30
CA LEU A 236 -19.15 -7.02 -20.05
C LEU A 236 -19.37 -7.01 -21.55
N ASP A 237 -20.57 -7.36 -22.02
CA ASP A 237 -20.97 -7.21 -23.42
C ASP A 237 -21.15 -5.74 -23.83
N ALA A 238 -21.51 -4.86 -22.87
CA ALA A 238 -21.57 -3.42 -23.08
C ALA A 238 -20.18 -2.75 -23.07
N VAL A 239 -19.15 -3.41 -22.51
CA VAL A 239 -17.76 -2.99 -22.66
C VAL A 239 -17.34 -3.30 -24.09
N ASN A 240 -17.40 -2.27 -24.92
CA ASN A 240 -17.22 -2.38 -26.36
C ASN A 240 -15.72 -2.53 -26.69
N PHE A 241 -15.18 -3.76 -26.63
CA PHE A 241 -13.77 -4.09 -26.88
C PHE A 241 -13.21 -3.56 -28.21
N LYS A 242 -14.07 -3.18 -29.17
CA LYS A 242 -13.67 -2.54 -30.43
C LYS A 242 -13.10 -1.12 -30.24
N GLN A 243 -13.50 -0.41 -29.19
CA GLN A 243 -13.03 0.95 -28.90
C GLN A 243 -11.72 0.96 -28.09
N GLU A 244 -11.23 -0.21 -27.70
CA GLU A 244 -10.22 -0.41 -26.65
C GLU A 244 -8.85 -0.88 -27.18
N ARG A 245 -8.52 -0.62 -28.45
CA ARG A 245 -7.15 -0.88 -28.98
C ARG A 245 -6.12 0.19 -28.63
N GLY A 246 -6.46 1.13 -27.74
CA GLY A 246 -5.57 2.20 -27.34
C GLY A 246 -4.34 1.65 -26.61
N LEU A 247 -3.15 2.14 -26.98
CA LEU A 247 -1.90 1.85 -26.28
C LEU A 247 -1.98 2.15 -24.77
N ALA A 248 -2.80 3.13 -24.38
CA ALA A 248 -3.04 3.50 -22.98
C ALA A 248 -3.50 2.32 -22.11
N MET A 249 -4.43 1.48 -22.57
CA MET A 249 -4.94 0.37 -21.76
C MET A 249 -3.90 -0.72 -21.54
N TRP A 250 -3.03 -0.94 -22.53
CA TRP A 250 -1.90 -1.86 -22.38
C TRP A 250 -0.87 -1.33 -21.39
N VAL A 251 -0.60 -0.02 -21.42
CA VAL A 251 0.25 0.62 -20.40
C VAL A 251 -0.37 0.47 -19.02
N ASP A 252 -1.66 0.75 -18.85
CA ASP A 252 -2.36 0.58 -17.57
C ASP A 252 -2.34 -0.87 -17.09
N ALA A 253 -2.53 -1.85 -17.98
CA ALA A 253 -2.46 -3.26 -17.65
C ALA A 253 -1.04 -3.70 -17.21
N VAL A 254 0.01 -3.14 -17.83
CA VAL A 254 1.41 -3.40 -17.42
C VAL A 254 1.69 -2.74 -16.07
N VAL A 255 1.30 -1.48 -15.88
CA VAL A 255 1.46 -0.77 -14.61
C VAL A 255 0.74 -1.52 -13.50
N MET A 256 -0.52 -1.89 -13.71
CA MET A 256 -1.33 -2.62 -12.75
C MET A 256 -0.72 -3.99 -12.42
N ALA A 257 -0.18 -4.70 -13.42
CA ALA A 257 0.53 -5.96 -13.20
C ALA A 257 1.78 -5.79 -12.33
N CYS A 258 2.59 -4.76 -12.60
CA CYS A 258 3.78 -4.47 -11.81
C CYS A 258 3.44 -4.02 -10.39
N THR A 259 2.39 -3.22 -10.20
CA THR A 259 1.97 -2.74 -8.87
C THR A 259 1.35 -3.86 -8.03
N ILE A 260 0.53 -4.74 -8.63
CA ILE A 260 -0.09 -5.86 -7.91
C ILE A 260 0.97 -6.84 -7.41
N LEU A 261 1.95 -7.16 -8.26
CA LEU A 261 3.04 -8.08 -7.92
C LEU A 261 4.15 -7.42 -7.09
N GLN A 262 4.07 -6.11 -6.84
CA GLN A 262 5.08 -5.32 -6.14
C GLN A 262 6.50 -5.58 -6.66
N LEU A 263 6.65 -5.61 -7.99
CA LEU A 263 7.93 -5.79 -8.64
C LEU A 263 8.86 -4.59 -8.38
N GLY A 264 10.16 -4.85 -8.21
CA GLY A 264 11.19 -3.84 -7.99
C GLY A 264 11.30 -3.32 -6.55
N TYR A 265 10.34 -3.66 -5.67
CA TYR A 265 10.40 -3.29 -4.25
C TYR A 265 11.35 -4.18 -3.43
N GLY A 266 11.89 -5.26 -4.01
CA GLY A 266 12.85 -6.15 -3.36
C GLY A 266 12.23 -7.14 -2.35
N GLY A 267 10.92 -7.06 -2.12
CA GLY A 267 10.19 -8.01 -1.28
C GLY A 267 10.24 -9.44 -1.84
N VAL A 268 10.12 -9.61 -3.15
CA VAL A 268 10.19 -10.93 -3.81
C VAL A 268 11.60 -11.52 -3.72
N ILE A 269 12.64 -10.71 -3.92
CA ILE A 269 14.04 -11.12 -3.73
C ILE A 269 14.28 -11.54 -2.26
N PHE A 270 13.74 -10.78 -1.32
CA PHE A 270 13.81 -11.10 0.11
C PHE A 270 13.09 -12.41 0.49
N LEU A 271 12.00 -12.74 -0.19
CA LEU A 271 11.35 -14.05 -0.04
C LEU A 271 12.20 -15.16 -0.65
N GLY A 272 12.74 -14.95 -1.86
CA GLY A 272 13.62 -15.89 -2.54
C GLY A 272 14.86 -16.26 -1.73
N MET A 273 15.51 -15.31 -1.06
CA MET A 273 16.72 -15.59 -0.26
C MET A 273 16.48 -16.51 0.95
N GLN A 274 15.23 -16.70 1.37
CA GLN A 274 14.87 -17.63 2.44
C GLN A 274 14.65 -19.05 1.95
N ASN A 275 14.52 -19.26 0.63
CA ASN A 275 14.37 -20.59 0.06
C ASN A 275 15.71 -21.34 0.07
N PRO A 276 15.71 -22.66 0.26
CA PRO A 276 16.91 -23.45 0.08
C PRO A 276 17.37 -23.40 -1.39
N PHE A 277 18.68 -23.51 -1.62
CA PHE A 277 19.26 -23.35 -2.97
C PHE A 277 18.66 -24.28 -4.03
N PHE A 278 18.33 -25.52 -3.64
CA PHE A 278 17.76 -26.54 -4.54
C PHE A 278 16.22 -26.56 -4.54
N ASN A 279 15.56 -25.52 -4.04
CA ASN A 279 14.11 -25.43 -4.12
C ASN A 279 13.69 -25.22 -5.58
N ASP A 280 12.77 -26.04 -6.10
CA ASP A 280 12.13 -25.74 -7.37
C ASP A 280 11.20 -24.54 -7.18
N LEU A 281 11.36 -23.54 -8.04
CA LEU A 281 10.58 -22.30 -8.02
C LEU A 281 9.44 -22.31 -9.03
N VAL A 282 9.45 -23.26 -9.97
CA VAL A 282 8.53 -23.32 -11.12
C VAL A 282 7.39 -24.28 -10.85
N THR A 283 7.66 -25.38 -10.14
CA THR A 283 6.67 -26.43 -9.79
C THR A 283 5.99 -26.16 -8.46
#